data_AF-A0A858QWN6-F1
#
_entry.id   AF-A0A858QWN6-F1
#
_cell.length_a   1.000
_cell.length_b   1.000
_cell.length_c   1.000
_cell.angle_alpha   90.00
_cell.angle_beta   90.00
_cell.angle_gamma   90.00
#
_symmetry.space_group_name_H-M   'P 1'
#
loop_
_entity.id
_entity.type
_entity.pdbx_description
1 polymer ?
#
loop_
_entity_poly.entity_id
_entity_poly.type
_entity_poly.pdbx_seq_one_letter_code
_entity_poly.pdbx_strand_id
1 'polypeptide(L)'
;MAVSIDPSLQFDLQQNYRRYLKYLDQYGVENDQLKLARGSKVWMVALVLLVFALASDFFLGASAALFGIFFYRVAMAWLEVSKAEEGREQAERWFQNKGFKLEGRVLFESSDEMLENPIDPFDERIYR
;
A
#
# COMPACT_ATOMS: atom_id res chain seq x y z
N MET A 1 16.46 -6.97 -27.82
CA MET A 1 16.30 -8.43 -28.07
C MET A 1 14.85 -8.78 -27.74
N ALA A 2 14.22 -9.71 -28.46
CA ALA A 2 12.86 -10.12 -28.09
C ALA A 2 12.94 -10.94 -26.80
N VAL A 3 12.31 -10.45 -25.72
CA VAL A 3 12.18 -11.16 -24.44
C VAL A 3 11.45 -12.47 -24.70
N SER A 4 12.05 -13.59 -24.30
CA SER A 4 11.46 -14.94 -24.40
C SER A 4 11.29 -15.52 -23.01
N ILE A 5 10.04 -15.65 -22.57
CA ILE A 5 9.63 -16.18 -21.27
C ILE A 5 9.14 -17.60 -21.47
N ASP A 6 9.47 -18.49 -20.53
CA ASP A 6 8.96 -19.85 -20.50
C ASP A 6 7.41 -19.86 -20.51
N PRO A 7 6.76 -20.54 -21.48
CA PRO A 7 5.30 -20.64 -21.56
C PRO A 7 4.64 -21.18 -20.29
N SER A 8 5.32 -22.03 -19.52
CA SER A 8 4.81 -22.56 -18.25
C SER A 8 4.61 -21.47 -17.20
N LEU A 9 5.32 -20.35 -17.32
CA LEU A 9 5.24 -19.21 -16.41
C LEU A 9 4.08 -18.25 -16.74
N GLN A 10 3.43 -18.40 -17.90
CA GLN A 10 2.43 -17.45 -18.39
C GLN A 10 1.32 -17.19 -17.37
N PHE A 11 0.70 -18.26 -16.87
CA PHE A 11 -0.40 -18.16 -15.92
C PHE A 11 0.03 -17.47 -14.62
N ASP A 12 1.16 -17.90 -14.04
CA ASP A 12 1.67 -17.34 -12.79
C ASP A 12 2.07 -15.88 -12.96
N LEU A 13 2.70 -15.50 -14.08
CA LEU A 13 3.10 -14.12 -14.36
C LEU A 13 1.87 -13.21 -14.42
N GLN A 14 0.86 -13.61 -15.18
CA GLN A 14 -0.39 -12.85 -15.33
C GLN A 14 -1.15 -12.74 -14.01
N GLN A 15 -1.26 -13.83 -13.25
CA GLN A 15 -1.96 -13.84 -11.97
C GLN A 15 -1.24 -12.96 -10.93
N ASN A 16 0.08 -13.11 -10.78
CA ASN A 16 0.85 -12.31 -9.84
C ASN A 16 0.90 -10.83 -10.25
N TYR A 17 0.88 -10.54 -11.55
CA TYR A 17 0.85 -9.16 -12.04
C TYR A 17 -0.48 -8.48 -11.69
N ARG A 18 -1.62 -9.16 -11.89
CA ARG A 18 -2.93 -8.66 -11.45
C ARG A 18 -2.98 -8.47 -9.94
N ARG A 19 -2.40 -9.41 -9.18
CA ARG A 19 -2.34 -9.34 -7.72
C ARG A 19 -1.51 -8.14 -7.25
N TYR A 20 -0.36 -7.90 -7.88
CA TYR A 20 0.48 -6.74 -7.62
C TYR A 20 -0.27 -5.43 -7.89
N LEU A 21 -0.90 -5.30 -9.07
CA LEU A 21 -1.67 -4.10 -9.42
C LEU A 21 -2.80 -3.83 -8.43
N LYS A 22 -3.48 -4.89 -7.96
CA LYS A 22 -4.50 -4.76 -6.93
C LYS A 22 -3.92 -4.18 -5.63
N TYR A 23 -2.80 -4.69 -5.14
CA TYR A 23 -2.16 -4.16 -3.93
C TYR A 23 -1.64 -2.74 -4.12
N LEU A 24 -1.14 -2.40 -5.32
CA LEU A 24 -0.69 -1.05 -5.65
C LEU A 24 -1.86 -0.05 -5.60
N ASP A 25 -3.01 -0.40 -6.17
CA ASP A 25 -4.20 0.44 -6.13
C ASP A 25 -4.77 0.51 -4.69
N GLN A 26 -4.80 -0.61 -3.94
CA GLN A 26 -5.21 -0.64 -2.53
C GLN A 26 -4.33 0.26 -1.65
N TYR A 27 -3.01 0.18 -1.81
CA TYR A 27 -2.06 1.03 -1.09
C TYR A 27 -2.35 2.51 -1.34
N GLY A 28 -2.64 2.90 -2.58
CA GLY A 28 -3.02 4.29 -2.91
C GLY A 28 -4.26 4.75 -2.14
N VAL A 29 -5.33 3.95 -2.18
CA VAL A 29 -6.60 4.25 -1.50
C VAL A 29 -6.42 4.33 0.02
N GLU A 30 -5.75 3.35 0.61
CA GLU A 30 -5.56 3.27 2.06
C GLU A 30 -4.62 4.37 2.57
N ASN A 31 -3.59 4.73 1.79
CA ASN A 31 -2.68 5.83 2.14
C ASN A 31 -3.43 7.17 2.16
N ASP A 32 -4.35 7.39 1.23
CA ASP A 32 -5.20 8.58 1.25
C ASP A 32 -6.14 8.58 2.46
N GLN A 33 -6.68 7.43 2.87
CA GLN A 33 -7.44 7.31 4.12
C GLN A 33 -6.58 7.59 5.36
N LEU A 34 -5.33 7.15 5.39
CA LEU A 34 -4.39 7.45 6.47
C LEU A 34 -4.10 8.95 6.56
N LYS A 35 -3.91 9.64 5.42
CA LYS A 35 -3.75 11.09 5.38
C LYS A 35 -5.00 11.80 5.93
N LEU A 36 -6.20 11.34 5.56
CA LEU A 36 -7.46 11.88 6.09
C LEU A 36 -7.59 11.64 7.60
N ALA A 37 -7.25 10.45 8.10
CA ALA A 37 -7.28 10.12 9.51
C ALA A 37 -6.32 11.00 10.32
N ARG A 38 -5.08 11.17 9.84
CA ARG A 38 -4.08 12.06 10.46
C ARG A 38 -4.47 13.53 10.39
N GLY A 39 -5.14 13.94 9.32
CA GLY A 39 -5.64 15.31 9.13
C GLY A 39 -6.89 15.63 9.97
N SER A 40 -7.46 14.66 10.67
CA SER A 40 -8.62 14.87 11.53
C SER A 40 -8.35 15.91 12.61
N LYS A 41 -9.29 16.84 12.81
CA LYS A 41 -9.20 17.92 13.80
C LYS A 41 -9.70 17.54 15.20
N VAL A 42 -10.12 16.28 15.40
CA VAL A 42 -10.70 15.78 16.66
C VAL A 42 -9.75 15.95 17.85
N TRP A 43 -8.44 15.79 17.64
CA TRP A 43 -7.44 15.98 18.69
C TRP A 43 -7.41 17.42 19.24
N MET A 44 -7.78 18.44 18.45
CA MET A 44 -7.86 19.82 18.94
C MET A 44 -9.02 19.99 19.92
N VAL A 45 -10.16 19.35 19.67
CA VAL A 45 -11.29 19.37 20.62
C VAL A 45 -10.90 18.64 21.91
N ALA A 46 -10.18 17.51 21.79
CA ALA A 46 -9.65 16.79 22.94
C ALA A 46 -8.70 17.66 23.78
N LEU A 47 -7.81 18.43 23.15
CA LEU A 47 -6.94 19.39 23.83
C LEU A 47 -7.72 20.50 24.55
N VAL A 48 -8.74 21.07 23.91
CA VAL A 48 -9.58 22.08 24.57
C VAL A 48 -10.23 21.50 25.82
N LEU A 49 -10.79 20.29 25.75
CA LEU A 49 -11.35 19.62 26.93
C LEU A 49 -10.29 19.29 27.98
N LEU A 50 -9.05 18.99 27.58
CA LEU A 50 -7.95 18.76 28.50
C LEU A 50 -7.65 20.02 29.34
N VAL A 51 -7.76 21.22 28.77
CA VAL A 51 -7.60 22.48 29.53
C VAL A 51 -8.69 22.61 30.60
N PHE A 52 -9.93 22.23 30.27
CA PHE A 52 -11.04 22.22 31.23
C PHE A 52 -10.97 21.09 32.25
N ALA A 53 -10.07 20.11 32.08
CA ALA A 53 -9.86 19.03 33.05
C ALA A 53 -9.39 19.55 34.42
N LEU A 54 -8.78 20.74 34.48
CA LEU A 54 -8.44 21.42 35.74
C LEU A 54 -9.67 21.76 36.59
N ALA A 55 -10.86 21.85 35.97
CA ALA A 55 -12.10 22.19 36.65
C ALA A 55 -12.96 20.95 36.99
N SER A 56 -12.79 19.82 36.28
CA SER A 56 -13.57 18.60 36.53
C SER A 56 -12.96 17.36 35.87
N ASP A 57 -13.00 16.23 36.60
CA ASP A 57 -12.63 14.90 36.11
C ASP A 57 -13.49 14.42 34.92
N PHE A 58 -14.70 14.96 34.76
CA PHE A 58 -15.53 14.67 33.59
C PHE A 58 -14.83 15.07 32.29
N PHE A 59 -14.20 16.25 32.26
CA PHE A 59 -13.50 16.73 31.07
C PHE A 59 -12.23 15.94 30.79
N LEU A 60 -11.58 15.41 31.82
CA LEU A 60 -10.46 14.48 31.67
C LEU A 60 -10.90 13.21 30.94
N GLY A 61 -12.01 12.60 31.38
CA GLY A 61 -12.57 11.40 30.74
C GLY A 61 -13.02 11.66 29.29
N ALA A 62 -13.70 12.77 29.04
CA ALA A 62 -14.13 13.17 27.70
C ALA A 62 -12.94 13.41 26.76
N SER A 63 -11.89 14.10 27.23
CA SER A 63 -10.66 14.31 26.47
C SER A 63 -9.96 12.98 26.14
N ALA A 64 -9.81 12.09 27.13
CA ALA A 64 -9.22 10.77 26.94
C ALA A 64 -9.97 9.94 25.90
N ALA A 65 -11.31 9.96 25.92
CA ALA A 65 -12.14 9.26 24.92
C ALA A 65 -11.91 9.81 23.50
N LEU A 66 -11.84 11.14 23.34
CA LEU A 66 -11.59 11.76 22.02
C LEU A 66 -10.18 11.46 21.50
N PHE A 67 -9.16 11.49 22.37
CA PHE A 67 -7.82 11.05 22.00
C PHE A 67 -7.79 9.57 21.62
N GLY A 68 -8.46 8.72 22.41
CA GLY A 68 -8.59 7.29 22.11
C GLY A 68 -9.18 7.04 20.73
N ILE A 69 -10.30 7.68 20.39
CA ILE A 69 -10.93 7.57 19.06
C ILE A 69 -10.00 8.08 17.96
N PHE A 70 -9.31 9.19 18.18
CA PHE A 70 -8.37 9.75 17.21
C PHE A 70 -7.22 8.78 16.91
N PHE A 71 -6.50 8.33 17.95
CA PHE A 71 -5.38 7.40 17.79
C PHE A 71 -5.83 6.04 17.25
N TYR A 72 -6.99 5.54 17.68
CA TYR A 72 -7.55 4.30 17.15
C TYR A 72 -7.77 4.39 15.63
N ARG A 73 -8.37 5.48 15.14
CA ARG A 73 -8.59 5.68 13.70
C ARG A 73 -7.29 5.74 12.92
N VAL A 74 -6.29 6.47 13.44
CA VAL A 74 -4.97 6.57 12.81
C VAL A 74 -4.28 5.21 12.79
N ALA A 75 -4.31 4.47 13.89
CA ALA A 75 -3.70 3.15 14.00
C ALA A 75 -4.35 2.14 13.05
N MET A 76 -5.69 2.10 12.99
CA MET A 76 -6.41 1.21 12.07
C MET A 76 -6.12 1.54 10.61
N ALA A 77 -6.14 2.83 10.24
CA ALA A 77 -5.79 3.24 8.88
C ALA A 77 -4.33 2.89 8.52
N TRP A 78 -3.42 3.01 9.50
CA TRP A 78 -2.02 2.62 9.31
C TRP A 78 -1.87 1.11 9.10
N LEU A 79 -2.59 0.30 9.87
CA LEU A 79 -2.58 -1.16 9.72
C LEU A 79 -3.07 -1.60 8.34
N GLU A 80 -4.10 -0.97 7.78
CA GLU A 80 -4.56 -1.30 6.42
C GLU A 80 -3.46 -0.98 5.40
N VAL A 81 -2.90 0.24 5.42
CA VAL A 81 -1.79 0.62 4.52
C VAL A 81 -0.63 -0.37 4.60
N SER A 82 -0.24 -0.78 5.81
CA SER A 82 0.83 -1.75 6.01
C SER A 82 0.50 -3.11 5.40
N LYS A 83 -0.74 -3.59 5.50
CA LYS A 83 -1.15 -4.86 4.85
C LYS A 83 -1.05 -4.78 3.33
N ALA A 84 -1.48 -3.65 2.72
CA ALA A 84 -1.35 -3.48 1.28
C ALA A 84 0.11 -3.37 0.84
N GLU A 85 0.94 -2.69 1.63
CA GLU A 85 2.39 -2.59 1.40
C GLU A 85 3.07 -3.97 1.48
N GLU A 86 2.80 -4.75 2.53
CA GLU A 86 3.31 -6.12 2.66
C GLU A 86 2.86 -7.03 1.50
N GLY A 87 1.60 -6.89 1.07
CA GLY A 87 1.06 -7.61 -0.08
C GLY A 87 1.77 -7.25 -1.39
N ARG A 88 2.04 -5.95 -1.59
CA ARG A 88 2.81 -5.45 -2.73
C ARG A 88 4.24 -5.98 -2.71
N GLU A 89 4.93 -5.87 -1.59
CA GLU A 89 6.31 -6.37 -1.43
C GLU A 89 6.39 -7.88 -1.64
N GLN A 90 5.44 -8.65 -1.12
CA GLN A 90 5.42 -10.11 -1.33
C GLN A 90 5.30 -10.44 -2.82
N ALA A 91 4.44 -9.72 -3.56
CA ALA A 91 4.32 -9.90 -5.00
C ALA A 91 5.60 -9.47 -5.72
N GLU A 92 6.20 -8.35 -5.34
CA GLU A 92 7.45 -7.85 -5.92
C GLU A 92 8.62 -8.82 -5.71
N ARG A 93 8.74 -9.41 -4.52
CA ARG A 93 9.74 -10.47 -4.24
C ARG A 93 9.55 -11.67 -5.15
N TRP A 94 8.31 -12.05 -5.48
CA TRP A 94 8.06 -13.12 -6.45
C TRP A 94 8.61 -12.76 -7.84
N PHE A 95 8.39 -11.53 -8.31
CA PHE A 95 8.95 -11.06 -9.59
C PHE A 95 10.47 -11.05 -9.59
N GLN A 96 11.10 -10.53 -8.53
CA GLN A 96 12.56 -10.49 -8.40
C GLN A 96 13.17 -11.89 -8.43
N ASN A 97 12.55 -12.87 -7.76
CA ASN A 97 12.98 -14.26 -7.80
C ASN A 97 12.85 -14.91 -9.18
N LYS A 98 12.03 -14.34 -10.08
CA LYS A 98 11.84 -14.78 -11.46
C LYS A 98 12.65 -13.96 -12.47
N GLY A 99 13.48 -13.02 -12.02
CA GLY A 99 14.30 -12.18 -12.88
C GLY A 99 13.54 -11.01 -13.50
N PHE A 100 12.44 -10.59 -12.88
CA PHE A 100 11.68 -9.41 -13.28
C PHE A 100 11.66 -8.35 -12.20
N LYS A 101 11.50 -7.10 -12.61
CA LYS A 101 11.29 -5.95 -11.72
C LYS A 101 10.07 -5.14 -12.16
N LEU A 102 9.45 -4.48 -11.20
CA LEU A 102 8.26 -3.65 -11.43
C LEU A 102 8.60 -2.20 -11.10
N GLU A 103 8.29 -1.29 -12.01
CA GLU A 103 8.38 0.15 -11.79
C GLU A 103 6.99 0.76 -11.96
N GLY A 104 6.38 1.15 -10.84
CA GLY A 104 4.98 1.57 -10.82
C GLY A 104 4.07 0.45 -11.34
N ARG A 105 3.47 0.62 -12.52
CA ARG A 105 2.58 -0.39 -13.13
C ARG A 105 3.27 -1.19 -14.25
N VAL A 106 4.53 -0.91 -14.56
CA VAL A 106 5.20 -1.48 -15.73
C VAL A 106 6.18 -2.57 -15.32
N LEU A 107 6.18 -3.69 -16.04
CA LEU A 107 7.06 -4.83 -15.81
C LEU A 107 8.30 -4.72 -16.72
N PHE A 108 9.46 -5.05 -16.18
CA PHE A 108 10.74 -5.09 -16.90
C PHE A 108 11.51 -6.35 -16.51
N GLU A 109 12.50 -6.73 -17.31
CA GLU A 109 13.51 -7.69 -16.88
C GLU A 109 14.41 -7.04 -15.81
N SER A 110 14.88 -7.81 -14.84
CA SER A 110 15.81 -7.30 -13.82
C SER A 110 17.12 -6.80 -14.43
N SER A 111 17.53 -7.34 -15.58
CA SER A 111 18.70 -6.91 -16.36
C SER A 111 18.51 -5.59 -17.11
N ASP A 112 17.28 -5.12 -17.29
CA ASP A 112 17.00 -3.86 -18.01
C ASP A 112 17.15 -2.67 -17.06
N GLU A 113 18.39 -2.30 -16.74
CA GLU A 113 18.69 -1.17 -15.84
C GLU A 113 18.14 0.17 -16.36
N MET A 114 18.09 0.36 -17.69
CA MET A 114 17.63 1.60 -18.31
C MET A 114 16.11 1.71 -18.48
N LEU A 115 15.36 0.63 -18.16
CA LEU A 115 13.90 0.57 -18.28
C LEU A 115 13.41 0.84 -19.71
N GLU A 116 14.16 0.35 -20.71
CA GLU A 116 13.89 0.66 -22.12
C GLU A 116 12.90 -0.32 -22.76
N ASN A 117 12.80 -1.55 -22.25
CA ASN A 117 12.01 -2.63 -22.83
C ASN A 117 10.90 -3.05 -21.86
N PRO A 118 9.77 -2.31 -21.83
CA PRO A 118 8.62 -2.70 -21.03
C PRO A 118 8.05 -4.03 -21.54
N ILE A 119 7.73 -4.92 -20.61
CA ILE A 119 7.11 -6.21 -20.87
C ILE A 119 5.62 -6.08 -20.61
N ASP A 120 4.80 -6.50 -21.58
CA ASP A 120 3.38 -6.74 -21.36
C ASP A 120 3.14 -8.22 -21.02
N PRO A 121 2.82 -8.58 -19.76
CA PRO A 121 2.55 -9.97 -19.36
C PRO A 121 1.39 -10.62 -20.11
N PHE A 122 0.56 -9.85 -20.81
CA PHE A 122 -0.58 -10.37 -21.55
C PHE A 122 -0.30 -10.52 -23.05
N ASP A 123 0.85 -10.07 -23.55
CA ASP A 123 1.26 -10.34 -24.93
C ASP A 123 1.75 -11.79 -25.05
N GLU A 124 0.98 -12.65 -25.72
CA GLU A 124 1.32 -14.05 -25.94
C GLU A 124 2.65 -14.24 -26.70
N ARG A 125 3.09 -13.23 -27.47
CA ARG A 125 4.28 -13.32 -28.34
C ARG A 125 5.59 -13.44 -27.57
N ILE A 126 5.60 -13.03 -26.30
CA ILE A 126 6.78 -13.09 -25.42
C ILE A 126 6.97 -14.50 -24.84
N TYR A 127 5.97 -15.36 -24.89
CA TYR A 127 6.04 -16.72 -24.37
C TYR A 127 6.46 -17.69 -25.47
N ARG A 128 7.66 -18.25 -25.38
CA ARG A 128 8.25 -19.12 -26.42
C ARG A 128 9.02 -20.29 -25.84
#